data_AF-A0A0Q5KB07-F1
#
_entry.id   AF-A0A0Q5KB07-F1
#
_cell.length_a   1.000
_cell.length_b   1.000
_cell.length_c   1.000
_cell.angle_alpha   90.00
_cell.angle_beta   90.00
_cell.angle_gamma   90.00
#
_symmetry.space_group_name_H-M   'P 1'
#
loop_
_entity.id
_entity.type
_entity.pdbx_description
1 polymer ?
#
loop_
_entity_poly.entity_id
_entity_poly.type
_entity_poly.pdbx_seq_one_letter_code
_entity_poly.pdbx_strand_id
1 'polypeptide(L)'
;MTDPELAALADELHRALPGRDLTCDLSDALGHGESQDGGGALPPGFRPLHSRRPFAGLAVTASPQDTELGAVYAALDLAPAGSVLVIGGPATHAFWGERTTRAALGRGVRAAVLAGACRDVSAVHHLGFAVVCSGVTPLAGRRREGGAVQVPLAVGGVLVYPGDLVVGDDNGVVVVPARRAAEIVPALLRALPSALSPDRSTP
;
A
#
# COMPACT_ATOMS: atom_id res chain seq x y z
N MET A 1 5.13 12.11 13.43
CA MET A 1 4.52 11.36 14.55
C MET A 1 3.25 10.74 14.00
N THR A 2 3.13 9.42 14.02
CA THR A 2 1.93 8.72 13.51
C THR A 2 0.76 9.03 14.43
N ASP A 3 -0.38 9.41 13.86
CA ASP A 3 -1.63 9.61 14.61
C ASP A 3 -2.13 8.26 15.16
N PRO A 4 -2.16 8.06 16.49
CA PRO A 4 -2.56 6.79 17.09
C PRO A 4 -4.02 6.41 16.80
N GLU A 5 -4.91 7.39 16.68
CA GLU A 5 -6.33 7.14 16.41
C GLU A 5 -6.50 6.63 14.98
N LEU A 6 -5.83 7.27 14.03
CA LEU A 6 -5.86 6.84 12.64
C LEU A 6 -5.19 5.47 12.44
N ALA A 7 -4.13 5.17 13.20
CA ALA A 7 -3.51 3.85 13.20
C ALA A 7 -4.48 2.76 13.68
N ALA A 8 -5.23 3.02 14.75
CA ALA A 8 -6.26 2.10 15.24
C ALA A 8 -7.38 1.87 14.22
N LEU A 9 -7.83 2.93 13.53
CA LEU A 9 -8.79 2.82 12.43
C LEU A 9 -8.26 2.00 11.26
N ALA A 10 -6.99 2.18 10.89
CA ALA A 10 -6.35 1.39 9.85
C ALA A 10 -6.28 -0.10 10.22
N ASP A 11 -6.05 -0.42 11.49
CA ASP A 11 -6.04 -1.79 12.01
C ASP A 11 -7.43 -2.43 12.00
N GLU A 12 -8.45 -1.68 12.39
CA GLU A 12 -9.84 -2.13 12.33
C GLU A 12 -10.27 -2.40 10.89
N LEU A 13 -9.98 -1.47 9.98
CA LEU A 13 -10.23 -1.64 8.55
C LEU A 13 -9.48 -2.84 7.96
N HIS A 14 -8.20 -3.01 8.33
CA HIS A 14 -7.41 -4.15 7.87
C HIS A 14 -8.03 -5.49 8.26
N ARG A 15 -8.56 -5.61 9.49
CA ARG A 15 -9.27 -6.81 9.95
C ARG A 15 -10.61 -7.03 9.24
N ALA A 16 -11.24 -5.98 8.76
CA ALA A 16 -12.52 -6.06 8.04
C ALA A 16 -12.37 -6.46 6.56
N LEU A 17 -11.19 -6.26 5.95
CA LEU A 17 -10.94 -6.50 4.53
C LEU A 17 -11.16 -7.94 4.02
N PRO A 18 -10.81 -9.02 4.74
CA PRO A 18 -10.92 -10.36 4.19
C PRO A 18 -12.32 -10.68 3.65
N GLY A 19 -12.39 -10.98 2.34
CA GLY A 19 -13.63 -11.30 1.63
C GLY A 19 -14.49 -10.09 1.23
N ARG A 20 -13.96 -8.86 1.36
CA ARG A 20 -14.64 -7.61 0.99
C ARG A 20 -13.83 -6.83 -0.05
N ASP A 21 -14.53 -6.01 -0.83
CA ASP A 21 -13.98 -5.13 -1.87
C ASP A 21 -13.96 -3.66 -1.40
N LEU A 22 -13.32 -3.39 -0.24
CA LEU A 22 -13.41 -2.07 0.41
C LEU A 22 -12.68 -0.96 -0.35
N THR A 23 -11.79 -1.28 -1.29
CA THR A 23 -11.17 -0.24 -2.14
C THR A 23 -12.22 0.49 -2.99
N CYS A 24 -13.23 -0.22 -3.48
CA CYS A 24 -14.35 0.35 -4.23
C CYS A 24 -15.18 1.28 -3.34
N ASP A 25 -15.58 0.81 -2.15
CA ASP A 25 -16.36 1.60 -1.19
C ASP A 25 -15.65 2.91 -0.78
N LEU A 26 -14.33 2.83 -0.55
CA LEU A 26 -13.50 3.99 -0.21
C LEU A 26 -13.35 4.96 -1.38
N SER A 27 -13.18 4.45 -2.60
CA SER A 27 -13.11 5.27 -3.81
C SER A 27 -14.41 6.03 -4.03
N ASP A 28 -15.55 5.38 -3.82
CA ASP A 28 -16.87 6.02 -3.91
C ASP A 28 -17.04 7.11 -2.84
N ALA A 29 -16.65 6.82 -1.59
CA ALA A 29 -16.70 7.80 -0.50
C ALA A 29 -15.76 9.01 -0.72
N LEU A 30 -14.71 8.86 -1.52
CA LEU A 30 -13.82 9.96 -1.93
C LEU A 30 -14.42 10.83 -3.06
N GLY A 31 -15.54 10.43 -3.65
CA GLY A 31 -16.29 11.24 -4.63
C GLY A 31 -15.86 11.00 -6.08
N HIS A 32 -15.56 9.75 -6.45
CA HIS A 32 -15.37 9.31 -7.84
C HIS A 32 -14.31 10.09 -8.67
N GLY A 33 -13.35 10.74 -8.02
CA GLY A 33 -12.35 11.56 -8.73
C GLY A 33 -12.72 13.03 -8.92
N GLU A 34 -13.91 13.44 -8.50
CA GLU A 34 -14.42 14.81 -8.67
C GLU A 34 -14.08 15.73 -7.49
N SER A 35 -13.64 15.17 -6.36
CA SER A 35 -13.25 15.95 -5.19
C SER A 35 -11.93 16.70 -5.42
N GLN A 36 -11.68 17.76 -4.65
CA GLN A 36 -10.40 18.48 -4.65
C GLN A 36 -9.21 17.58 -4.27
N ASP A 37 -9.49 16.47 -3.59
CA ASP A 37 -8.51 15.48 -3.15
C ASP A 37 -8.34 14.35 -4.20
N GLY A 38 -9.10 14.39 -5.30
CA GLY A 38 -9.19 13.31 -6.29
C GLY A 38 -9.98 12.10 -5.78
N GLY A 39 -9.82 10.96 -6.48
CA GLY A 39 -10.50 9.70 -6.16
C GLY A 39 -9.62 8.71 -5.40
N GLY A 40 -8.35 9.03 -5.17
CA GLY A 40 -7.39 8.19 -4.44
C GLY A 40 -6.97 6.89 -5.14
N ALA A 41 -7.75 6.38 -6.09
CA ALA A 41 -7.49 5.14 -6.78
C ALA A 41 -6.24 5.25 -7.68
N LEU A 42 -5.30 4.33 -7.48
CA LEU A 42 -4.18 4.16 -8.41
C LEU A 42 -4.70 3.66 -9.78
N PRO A 43 -4.00 3.96 -10.89
CA PRO A 43 -4.48 3.59 -12.21
C PRO A 43 -4.51 2.07 -12.40
N PRO A 44 -5.32 1.54 -13.35
CA PRO A 44 -5.56 0.09 -13.50
C PRO A 44 -4.33 -0.83 -13.62
N GLY A 45 -3.16 -0.29 -13.99
CA GLY A 45 -1.90 -1.03 -14.04
C GLY A 45 -1.31 -1.39 -12.66
N PHE A 46 -1.76 -0.75 -11.58
CA PHE A 46 -1.35 -1.05 -10.21
C PHE A 46 -2.20 -2.16 -9.63
N ARG A 47 -1.90 -3.40 -10.04
CA ARG A 47 -2.56 -4.61 -9.53
C ARG A 47 -1.73 -5.30 -8.46
N PRO A 48 -2.37 -5.98 -7.49
CA PRO A 48 -1.67 -6.89 -6.60
C PRO A 48 -0.85 -7.89 -7.42
N LEU A 49 0.41 -8.06 -7.05
CA LEU A 49 1.30 -9.04 -7.66
C LEU A 49 0.74 -10.47 -7.49
N HIS A 50 -0.02 -10.69 -6.41
CA HIS A 50 -0.75 -11.91 -6.13
C HIS A 50 -2.12 -11.57 -5.51
N SER A 51 -3.18 -12.23 -5.98
CA SER A 51 -4.55 -12.03 -5.49
C SER A 51 -4.76 -12.48 -4.04
N ARG A 52 -5.87 -12.06 -3.43
CA ARG A 52 -6.32 -12.46 -2.09
C ARG A 52 -5.35 -12.10 -0.96
N ARG A 53 -4.66 -10.97 -1.11
CA ARG A 53 -3.77 -10.41 -0.08
C ARG A 53 -4.17 -8.96 0.23
N PRO A 54 -5.39 -8.72 0.77
CA PRO A 54 -5.83 -7.38 1.03
C PRO A 54 -5.06 -6.78 2.22
N PHE A 55 -4.86 -5.46 2.20
CA PHE A 55 -4.13 -4.74 3.22
C PHE A 55 -4.72 -3.36 3.46
N ALA A 56 -4.58 -2.87 4.70
CA ALA A 56 -4.79 -1.46 5.03
C ALA A 56 -3.74 -1.04 6.05
N GLY A 57 -3.20 0.16 5.89
CA GLY A 57 -2.22 0.71 6.83
C GLY A 57 -1.82 2.13 6.45
N LEU A 58 -1.13 2.80 7.37
CA LEU A 58 -0.68 4.16 7.13
C LEU A 58 0.60 4.15 6.29
N ALA A 59 0.67 5.09 5.34
CA ALA A 59 1.78 5.23 4.43
C ALA A 59 3.07 5.62 5.16
N VAL A 60 4.10 4.82 4.97
CA VAL A 60 5.49 5.21 5.24
C VAL A 60 6.14 5.37 3.87
N THR A 61 6.50 6.59 3.51
CA THR A 61 6.91 6.91 2.14
C THR A 61 8.43 6.83 1.98
N ALA A 62 8.87 6.30 0.85
CA ALA A 62 10.27 6.31 0.43
C ALA A 62 10.35 6.87 -0.99
N SER A 63 11.17 7.90 -1.18
CA SER A 63 11.48 8.49 -2.48
C SER A 63 12.94 8.18 -2.82
N PRO A 64 13.22 7.08 -3.54
CA PRO A 64 14.57 6.75 -4.00
C PRO A 64 15.18 7.87 -4.84
N GLN A 65 16.49 8.09 -4.68
CA GLN A 65 17.28 8.85 -5.64
C GLN A 65 17.68 7.92 -6.80
N ASP A 66 17.30 8.28 -8.02
CA ASP A 66 17.47 7.46 -9.23
C ASP A 66 16.99 6.00 -9.05
N THR A 67 17.92 5.06 -8.90
CA THR A 67 17.68 3.62 -8.75
C THR A 67 18.30 3.08 -7.46
N GLU A 68 18.50 3.92 -6.46
CA GLU A 68 19.20 3.58 -5.22
C GLU A 68 18.24 3.03 -4.16
N LEU A 69 18.66 2.01 -3.43
CA LEU A 69 17.82 1.33 -2.44
C LEU A 69 17.89 1.94 -1.02
N GLY A 70 18.71 2.98 -0.81
CA GLY A 70 18.95 3.59 0.50
C GLY A 70 17.65 4.02 1.20
N ALA A 71 16.85 4.86 0.53
CA ALA A 71 15.56 5.30 1.06
C ALA A 71 14.58 4.14 1.37
N VAL A 72 14.62 3.05 0.59
CA VAL A 72 13.74 1.88 0.82
C VAL A 72 14.08 1.19 2.14
N TYR A 73 15.37 0.96 2.39
CA TYR A 73 15.82 0.35 3.64
C TYR A 73 15.63 1.29 4.84
N ALA A 74 15.90 2.58 4.68
CA ALA A 74 15.65 3.57 5.72
C ALA A 74 14.16 3.67 6.08
N ALA A 75 13.26 3.62 5.09
CA ALA A 75 11.82 3.61 5.33
C ALA A 75 11.37 2.33 6.05
N LEU A 76 11.93 1.17 5.67
CA LEU A 76 11.72 -0.08 6.40
C LEU A 76 12.13 0.06 7.86
N ASP A 77 13.29 0.64 8.16
CA ASP A 77 13.79 0.82 9.54
C ASP A 77 12.87 1.72 10.40
N LEU A 78 12.21 2.69 9.78
CA LEU A 78 11.30 3.62 10.46
C LEU A 78 9.85 3.11 10.55
N ALA A 79 9.49 2.11 9.74
CA ALA A 79 8.12 1.68 9.56
C ALA A 79 7.53 1.04 10.83
N PRO A 80 6.48 1.62 11.44
CA PRO A 80 5.76 0.96 12.52
C PRO A 80 5.08 -0.32 12.02
N ALA A 81 4.87 -1.28 12.91
CA ALA A 81 4.03 -2.44 12.61
C ALA A 81 2.63 -1.98 12.16
N GLY A 82 2.06 -2.67 11.17
CA GLY A 82 0.78 -2.32 10.56
C GLY A 82 0.86 -1.30 9.42
N SER A 83 2.01 -0.70 9.15
CA SER A 83 2.18 0.28 8.07
C SER A 83 2.22 -0.36 6.67
N VAL A 84 2.07 0.51 5.66
CA VAL A 84 2.26 0.18 4.24
C VAL A 84 3.44 1.02 3.72
N LEU A 85 4.46 0.39 3.14
CA LEU A 85 5.51 1.12 2.46
C LEU A 85 5.01 1.62 1.11
N VAL A 86 5.18 2.91 0.84
CA VAL A 86 4.86 3.51 -0.46
C VAL A 86 6.15 4.05 -1.08
N ILE A 87 6.56 3.48 -2.20
CA ILE A 87 7.89 3.65 -2.76
C ILE A 87 7.78 4.30 -4.15
N GLY A 88 8.39 5.48 -4.30
CA GLY A 88 8.54 6.16 -5.58
C GLY A 88 9.61 5.52 -6.47
N GLY A 89 9.93 6.18 -7.58
CA GLY A 89 11.05 5.81 -8.46
C GLY A 89 10.62 5.19 -9.80
N PRO A 90 11.58 5.03 -10.73
CA PRO A 90 11.30 4.57 -12.09
C PRO A 90 10.98 3.08 -12.18
N ALA A 91 10.04 2.71 -13.05
CA ALA A 91 9.68 1.31 -13.33
C ALA A 91 10.79 0.47 -14.01
N THR A 92 11.93 1.09 -14.37
CA THR A 92 13.04 0.40 -15.02
C THR A 92 13.82 -0.53 -14.09
N HIS A 93 13.71 -0.34 -12.77
CA HIS A 93 14.45 -1.10 -11.76
C HIS A 93 13.54 -1.62 -10.65
N ALA A 94 13.90 -2.77 -10.11
CA ALA A 94 13.23 -3.37 -8.96
C ALA A 94 13.71 -2.72 -7.66
N PHE A 95 12.78 -2.11 -6.93
CA PHE A 95 13.00 -1.56 -5.58
C PHE A 95 12.58 -2.53 -4.48
N TRP A 96 11.94 -3.63 -4.85
CA TRP A 96 11.44 -4.64 -3.93
C TRP A 96 11.71 -6.06 -4.43
N GLY A 97 11.93 -6.99 -3.51
CA GLY A 97 12.08 -8.42 -3.78
C GLY A 97 12.09 -9.24 -2.50
N GLU A 98 12.73 -10.41 -2.50
CA GLU A 98 12.68 -11.32 -1.36
C GLU A 98 13.27 -10.69 -0.09
N ARG A 99 14.42 -10.04 -0.22
CA ARG A 99 15.15 -9.47 0.94
C ARG A 99 14.38 -8.34 1.62
N THR A 100 13.77 -7.44 0.85
CA THR A 100 12.94 -6.36 1.40
C THR A 100 11.66 -6.93 2.00
N THR A 101 11.07 -7.96 1.37
CA THR A 101 9.90 -8.67 1.91
C THR A 101 10.18 -9.29 3.28
N ARG A 102 11.30 -10.02 3.44
CA ARG A 102 11.69 -10.60 4.73
C ARG A 102 11.92 -9.51 5.80
N ALA A 103 12.56 -8.40 5.41
CA ALA A 103 12.79 -7.28 6.32
C ALA A 103 11.48 -6.59 6.75
N ALA A 104 10.51 -6.49 5.84
CA ALA A 104 9.17 -5.94 6.08
C ALA A 104 8.37 -6.82 7.04
N LEU A 105 8.33 -8.14 6.77
CA LEU A 105 7.68 -9.12 7.63
C LEU A 105 8.25 -9.10 9.05
N GLY A 106 9.57 -9.03 9.20
CA GLY A 106 10.22 -8.93 10.51
C GLY A 106 9.87 -7.66 11.31
N ARG A 107 9.30 -6.65 10.66
CA ARG A 107 8.86 -5.39 11.27
C ARG A 107 7.34 -5.27 11.37
N GLY A 108 6.59 -6.27 10.90
CA GLY A 108 5.13 -6.23 10.90
C GLY A 108 4.53 -5.25 9.88
N VAL A 109 5.28 -4.86 8.85
CA VAL A 109 4.73 -4.13 7.69
C VAL A 109 3.72 -5.02 6.96
N ARG A 110 2.61 -4.46 6.50
CA ARG A 110 1.53 -5.21 5.83
C ARG A 110 1.73 -5.39 4.33
N ALA A 111 2.21 -4.35 3.67
CA ALA A 111 2.34 -4.34 2.21
C ALA A 111 3.37 -3.33 1.71
N ALA A 112 3.71 -3.43 0.43
CA ALA A 112 4.46 -2.43 -0.31
C ALA A 112 3.74 -2.02 -1.60
N VAL A 113 3.66 -0.72 -1.87
CA VAL A 113 3.07 -0.12 -3.08
C VAL A 113 4.16 0.66 -3.80
N LEU A 114 4.49 0.27 -5.04
CA LEU A 114 5.69 0.74 -5.75
C LEU A 114 5.32 1.45 -7.06
N ALA A 115 5.75 2.70 -7.24
CA ALA A 115 5.81 3.32 -8.57
C ALA A 115 6.87 2.64 -9.45
N GLY A 116 7.89 2.05 -8.84
CA GLY A 116 8.89 1.21 -9.50
C GLY A 116 8.47 -0.27 -9.62
N ALA A 117 9.43 -1.12 -9.98
CA ALA A 117 9.17 -2.54 -10.22
C ALA A 117 9.48 -3.43 -8.99
N CYS A 118 9.02 -4.68 -9.06
CA CYS A 118 9.34 -5.76 -8.13
C CYS A 118 10.20 -6.85 -8.82
N ARG A 119 10.94 -7.63 -8.03
CA ARG A 119 11.63 -8.85 -8.46
C ARG A 119 11.40 -9.99 -7.46
N ASP A 120 11.97 -11.15 -7.74
CA ASP A 120 11.87 -12.35 -6.86
C ASP A 120 10.39 -12.74 -6.60
N VAL A 121 9.52 -12.54 -7.60
CA VAL A 121 8.05 -12.65 -7.49
C VAL A 121 7.59 -13.96 -6.83
N SER A 122 8.18 -15.10 -7.23
CA SER A 122 7.86 -16.39 -6.64
C SER A 122 8.19 -16.45 -5.14
N ALA A 123 9.33 -15.88 -4.72
CA ALA A 123 9.68 -15.84 -3.30
C ALA A 123 8.74 -14.91 -2.52
N VAL A 124 8.39 -13.75 -3.09
CA VAL A 124 7.40 -12.83 -2.51
C VAL A 124 6.04 -13.53 -2.32
N HIS A 125 5.62 -14.32 -3.30
CA HIS A 125 4.39 -15.13 -3.23
C HIS A 125 4.41 -16.11 -2.05
N HIS A 126 5.48 -16.90 -1.94
CA HIS A 126 5.63 -17.92 -0.90
C HIS A 126 5.73 -17.31 0.50
N LEU A 127 6.33 -16.14 0.62
CA LEU A 127 6.41 -15.38 1.88
C LEU A 127 5.07 -14.76 2.30
N GLY A 128 4.08 -14.79 1.42
CA GLY A 128 2.73 -14.38 1.73
C GLY A 128 2.50 -12.87 1.79
N PHE A 129 3.45 -12.06 1.32
CA PHE A 129 3.44 -10.60 1.48
C PHE A 129 2.72 -9.89 0.33
N ALA A 130 1.94 -8.85 0.64
CA ALA A 130 1.24 -8.05 -0.35
C ALA A 130 2.19 -7.04 -1.02
N VAL A 131 2.29 -7.09 -2.35
CA VAL A 131 3.01 -6.10 -3.15
C VAL A 131 2.11 -5.65 -4.30
N VAL A 132 2.05 -4.34 -4.51
CA VAL A 132 1.47 -3.70 -5.69
C VAL A 132 2.58 -2.91 -6.35
N CYS A 133 2.79 -3.07 -7.65
CA CYS A 133 3.90 -2.42 -8.35
C CYS A 133 3.53 -2.10 -9.80
N SER A 134 4.26 -1.17 -10.43
CA SER A 134 4.03 -0.81 -11.83
C SER A 134 4.55 -1.84 -12.83
N GLY A 135 5.37 -2.80 -12.38
CA GLY A 135 5.92 -3.85 -13.24
C GLY A 135 6.85 -4.81 -12.51
N VAL A 136 7.35 -5.80 -13.24
CA VAL A 136 8.30 -6.80 -12.76
C VAL A 136 9.56 -6.75 -13.61
N THR A 137 10.72 -6.81 -12.98
CA THR A 137 12.02 -6.84 -13.68
C THR A 137 13.06 -7.59 -12.85
N PRO A 138 13.97 -8.38 -13.45
CA PRO A 138 15.09 -8.97 -12.71
C PRO A 138 16.14 -7.93 -12.30
N LEU A 139 16.16 -6.76 -12.94
CA LEU A 139 17.16 -5.72 -12.74
C LEU A 139 16.91 -4.96 -11.43
N ALA A 140 17.71 -5.21 -10.39
CA ALA A 140 17.57 -4.52 -9.11
C ALA A 140 18.20 -3.13 -9.10
N GLY A 141 17.64 -2.27 -8.23
CA GLY A 141 18.29 -1.04 -7.81
C GLY A 141 19.67 -1.25 -7.17
N ARG A 142 20.48 -0.20 -7.16
CA ARG A 142 21.83 -0.19 -6.62
C ARG A 142 21.77 -0.09 -5.09
N ARG A 143 22.60 -0.89 -4.39
CA ARG A 143 22.81 -0.75 -2.94
C ARG A 143 23.71 0.47 -2.65
N ARG A 144 23.10 1.65 -2.65
CA ARG A 144 23.72 2.91 -2.25
C ARG A 144 22.77 3.66 -1.33
N GLU A 145 23.34 4.48 -0.47
CA GLU A 145 22.58 5.48 0.29
C GLU A 145 22.16 6.59 -0.66
N GLY A 146 20.94 7.09 -0.50
CA GLY A 146 20.36 8.09 -1.39
C GLY A 146 18.84 8.09 -1.35
N GLY A 147 18.26 9.26 -1.63
CA GLY A 147 16.82 9.51 -1.58
C GLY A 147 16.34 10.07 -0.23
N ALA A 148 15.01 10.15 -0.09
CA ALA A 148 14.34 10.71 1.07
C ALA A 148 13.27 9.76 1.61
N VAL A 149 12.97 9.86 2.90
CA VAL A 149 11.92 9.09 3.58
C VAL A 149 10.95 10.05 4.24
N GLN A 150 9.70 9.64 4.41
CA GLN A 150 8.64 10.45 5.02
C GLN A 150 8.47 11.81 4.31
N VAL A 151 8.56 11.81 2.98
CA VAL A 151 8.25 12.95 2.11
C VAL A 151 7.05 12.63 1.22
N PRO A 152 6.26 13.63 0.80
CA PRO A 152 5.20 13.42 -0.19
C PRO A 152 5.79 12.92 -1.52
N LEU A 153 5.11 11.99 -2.19
CA LEU A 153 5.51 11.47 -3.48
C LEU A 153 4.31 11.05 -4.31
N ALA A 154 4.49 10.91 -5.63
CA ALA A 154 3.44 10.42 -6.53
C ALA A 154 3.65 8.95 -6.89
N VAL A 155 2.58 8.17 -6.85
CA VAL A 155 2.53 6.79 -7.35
C VAL A 155 1.39 6.71 -8.35
N GLY A 156 1.67 6.34 -9.61
CA GLY A 156 0.63 6.25 -10.64
C GLY A 156 -0.13 7.55 -10.89
N GLY A 157 0.47 8.71 -10.60
CA GLY A 157 -0.19 10.02 -10.71
C GLY A 157 -1.00 10.44 -9.47
N VAL A 158 -1.15 9.57 -8.47
CA VAL A 158 -1.79 9.89 -7.19
C VAL A 158 -0.74 10.36 -6.19
N LEU A 159 -0.99 11.50 -5.55
CA LEU A 159 -0.13 12.05 -4.51
C LEU A 159 -0.37 11.32 -3.18
N VAL A 160 0.71 10.90 -2.54
CA VAL A 160 0.68 10.19 -1.26
C VAL A 160 1.53 10.94 -0.25
N TYR A 161 0.92 11.32 0.87
CA TYR A 161 1.62 11.90 2.02
C TYR A 161 1.97 10.82 3.05
N PRO A 162 3.06 10.99 3.81
CA PRO A 162 3.32 10.16 4.97
C PRO A 162 2.13 10.22 5.93
N GLY A 163 1.63 9.05 6.35
CA GLY A 163 0.48 8.93 7.23
C GLY A 163 -0.88 8.84 6.53
N ASP A 164 -0.96 9.01 5.20
CA ASP A 164 -2.20 8.72 4.47
C ASP A 164 -2.57 7.25 4.61
N LEU A 165 -3.87 6.95 4.62
CA LEU A 165 -4.34 5.57 4.67
C LEU A 165 -4.26 4.95 3.28
N VAL A 166 -3.55 3.84 3.16
CA VAL A 166 -3.41 3.09 1.92
C VAL A 166 -4.10 1.75 2.09
N VAL A 167 -5.05 1.47 1.19
CA VAL A 167 -5.84 0.24 1.19
C VAL A 167 -5.70 -0.44 -0.16
N GLY A 168 -5.51 -1.75 -0.13
CA GLY A 168 -5.48 -2.56 -1.35
C GLY A 168 -6.25 -3.86 -1.20
N ASP A 169 -6.90 -4.25 -2.28
CA ASP A 169 -7.56 -5.54 -2.48
C ASP A 169 -7.40 -5.96 -3.96
N ASP A 170 -8.16 -6.97 -4.41
CA ASP A 170 -8.04 -7.49 -5.78
C ASP A 170 -8.43 -6.46 -6.87
N ASN A 171 -9.11 -5.37 -6.52
CA ASN A 171 -9.51 -4.29 -7.43
C ASN A 171 -8.42 -3.22 -7.62
N GLY A 172 -7.38 -3.21 -6.78
CA GLY A 172 -6.26 -2.28 -6.88
C GLY A 172 -5.90 -1.63 -5.55
N VAL A 173 -5.50 -0.36 -5.59
CA VAL A 173 -5.11 0.42 -4.41
C VAL A 173 -5.83 1.75 -4.41
N VAL A 174 -6.33 2.15 -3.26
CA VAL A 174 -6.85 3.48 -2.99
C VAL A 174 -6.02 4.15 -1.89
N VAL A 175 -5.69 5.42 -2.11
CA VAL A 175 -5.03 6.29 -1.13
C VAL A 175 -6.08 7.26 -0.60
N VAL A 176 -6.32 7.21 0.70
CA VAL A 176 -7.27 8.09 1.40
C VAL A 176 -6.47 9.09 2.21
N PRO A 177 -6.58 10.41 1.93
CA PRO A 177 -5.89 11.42 2.71
C PRO A 177 -6.20 11.28 4.20
N ALA A 178 -5.20 11.43 5.08
CA ALA A 178 -5.36 11.21 6.52
C ALA A 178 -6.57 11.98 7.12
N ARG A 179 -6.78 13.23 6.68
CA ARG A 179 -7.92 14.08 7.09
C ARG A 179 -9.29 13.49 6.72
N ARG A 180 -9.38 12.80 5.58
CA ARG A 180 -10.61 12.18 5.07
C ARG A 180 -10.80 10.80 5.69
N ALA A 181 -9.72 10.08 5.94
CA ALA A 181 -9.76 8.74 6.52
C ALA A 181 -10.40 8.73 7.92
N ALA A 182 -10.13 9.76 8.74
CA ALA A 182 -10.76 9.92 10.06
C ALA A 182 -12.29 10.07 10.01
N GLU A 183 -12.84 10.54 8.88
CA GLU A 183 -14.28 10.69 8.66
C GLU A 183 -14.89 9.46 7.98
N ILE A 184 -14.27 9.01 6.88
CA ILE A 184 -14.81 7.98 5.99
C ILE A 184 -14.77 6.59 6.65
N VAL A 185 -13.64 6.23 7.27
CA VAL A 185 -13.43 4.86 7.76
C VAL A 185 -14.43 4.47 8.86
N PRO A 186 -14.68 5.30 9.90
CA PRO A 186 -15.69 4.95 10.91
C PRO A 186 -17.09 4.79 10.31
N ALA A 187 -17.47 5.62 9.34
CA ALA A 187 -18.77 5.54 8.68
C ALA A 187 -18.89 4.25 7.86
N LEU A 188 -17.86 3.92 7.08
CA LEU A 188 -17.78 2.69 6.30
C LEU A 188 -17.88 1.45 7.21
N LEU A 189 -17.07 1.38 8.27
CA LEU A 189 -17.04 0.25 9.20
C LEU A 189 -18.41 0.00 9.87
N ARG A 190 -19.13 1.07 10.24
CA ARG A 190 -20.49 0.95 10.80
C ARG A 190 -21.52 0.46 9.78
N ALA A 191 -21.32 0.76 8.50
CA ALA A 191 -22.20 0.34 7.42
C ALA A 191 -21.94 -1.11 6.96
N LEU A 192 -20.80 -1.71 7.35
CA LEU A 192 -20.48 -3.08 6.95
C LEU A 192 -21.47 -4.07 7.56
N PRO A 193 -22.01 -5.01 6.76
CA PRO A 193 -22.85 -6.08 7.29
C PRO A 193 -22.05 -6.98 8.25
N SER A 194 -22.72 -7.45 9.31
CA SER A 194 -22.14 -8.20 10.43
C SER A 194 -21.48 -9.53 10.05
N ALA A 195 -21.77 -10.06 8.86
CA ALA A 195 -21.05 -11.17 8.25
C ALA A 195 -21.10 -11.08 6.71
N LEU A 196 -20.02 -11.52 6.06
CA LEU A 196 -20.10 -11.95 4.66
C LEU A 196 -20.83 -13.29 4.63
N SER A 197 -21.87 -13.42 3.81
CA SER A 197 -22.49 -14.73 3.55
C SER A 197 -21.40 -15.70 3.08
N PRO A 198 -21.33 -16.94 3.60
CA PRO A 198 -20.22 -17.86 3.37
C PRO A 198 -20.11 -18.43 1.94
N ASP A 199 -20.78 -17.84 0.96
CA ASP A 199 -20.91 -18.40 -0.38
C ASP A 199 -20.23 -17.54 -1.45
N ARG A 200 -18.89 -17.62 -1.48
CA ARG A 200 -18.09 -17.38 -2.70
C ARG A 200 -16.98 -18.42 -2.81
N SER A 201 -17.32 -19.68 -2.49
CA SER A 201 -16.44 -20.82 -2.67
C SER A 201 -16.55 -21.31 -4.12
N THR A 202 -15.45 -21.15 -4.87
CA THR A 202 -15.05 -21.91 -6.07
C THR A 202 -15.85 -21.70 -7.37
N PRO A 203 -15.15 -21.62 -8.52
CA PRO A 203 -14.78 -22.83 -9.24
C PRO A 203 -13.38 -23.34 -8.89
#